data_AF-A0AA48GVX9-F1
#
_entry.id   AF-A0AA48GVX9-F1
#
_cell.length_a   1.000
_cell.length_b   1.000
_cell.length_c   1.000
_cell.angle_alpha   90.00
_cell.angle_beta   90.00
_cell.angle_gamma   90.00
#
_symmetry.space_group_name_H-M   'P 1'
#
loop_
_entity.id
_entity.type
_entity.pdbx_description
1 polymer ?
#
loop_
_entity_poly.entity_id
_entity_poly.type
_entity_poly.pdbx_seq_one_letter_code
_entity_poly.pdbx_strand_id
1 'polypeptide(L)'
;MSELHSLPLFHRIAGQTVLVLGDGDAAEPKRRLVERAGGIVIDDQQRAIDEGVRLAFIAFDDAKACEVAAINLRCAGMLVNVVDRPDLCDFTTPSILDRDPVLIAVATGGASAGLAKHLRLRLERLLPQSLGELAARLFAARDALRSAYSDAGQRRRALDAALGEGGALDPFDPNSAERVDQWLAGADSVEADRTVVLSLASTDPDDLTLKQARLLGEADTVCTDANVPATILARARADARRVVCTNTDCPFATGASNRCPKAGGGLTVVLRQPPQR
;
A
#
# COMPACT_ATOMS: atom_id res chain seq x y z
N MET A 1 13.21 16.31 -1.87
CA MET A 1 12.11 15.41 -2.24
C MET A 1 11.55 15.93 -3.56
N SER A 2 11.25 15.05 -4.53
CA SER A 2 10.61 15.47 -5.79
C SER A 2 9.26 16.11 -5.50
N GLU A 3 8.94 17.21 -6.18
CA GLU A 3 7.59 17.79 -6.12
C GLU A 3 6.58 16.83 -6.76
N LEU A 4 5.43 16.64 -6.12
CA LEU A 4 4.31 15.83 -6.62
C LEU A 4 3.33 16.77 -7.33
N HIS A 5 3.18 16.62 -8.65
CA HIS A 5 2.31 17.48 -9.47
C HIS A 5 0.81 17.17 -9.34
N SER A 6 0.44 16.07 -8.67
CA SER A 6 -0.96 15.67 -8.47
C SER A 6 -1.12 14.78 -7.24
N LEU A 7 -2.26 14.87 -6.55
CA LEU A 7 -2.62 14.00 -5.44
C LEU A 7 -3.39 12.77 -5.95
N PRO A 8 -2.87 11.53 -5.83
CA PRO A 8 -3.57 10.34 -6.28
C PRO A 8 -4.66 9.95 -5.27
N LEU A 9 -5.92 10.14 -5.63
CA LEU A 9 -7.09 9.76 -4.82
C LEU A 9 -8.00 8.80 -5.60
N PHE A 10 -8.56 7.82 -4.88
CA PHE A 10 -9.64 6.97 -5.38
C PHE A 10 -10.98 7.49 -4.85
N HIS A 11 -11.86 7.93 -5.74
CA HIS A 11 -13.17 8.45 -5.39
C HIS A 11 -14.20 7.31 -5.33
N ARG A 12 -14.95 7.23 -4.22
CA ARG A 12 -16.06 6.29 -4.07
C ARG A 12 -17.36 6.96 -4.52
N ILE A 13 -17.76 6.70 -5.75
CA ILE A 13 -18.92 7.35 -6.39
C ILE A 13 -20.13 6.43 -6.53
N ALA A 14 -20.07 5.21 -5.99
CA ALA A 14 -21.19 4.26 -6.06
C ALA A 14 -22.47 4.88 -5.45
N GLY A 15 -23.54 4.96 -6.25
CA GLY A 15 -24.81 5.58 -5.89
C GLY A 15 -24.80 7.12 -5.85
N GLN A 16 -23.69 7.78 -6.18
CA GLN A 16 -23.57 9.23 -6.24
C GLN A 16 -23.78 9.72 -7.68
N THR A 17 -24.35 10.92 -7.82
CA THR A 17 -24.52 11.59 -9.11
C THR A 17 -23.21 12.25 -9.56
N VAL A 18 -22.90 12.14 -10.85
CA VAL A 18 -21.76 12.78 -11.51
C VAL A 18 -22.27 13.44 -12.78
N LEU A 19 -21.92 14.71 -12.96
CA LEU A 19 -22.31 15.48 -14.12
C LEU A 19 -21.41 15.11 -15.31
N VAL A 20 -22.00 14.79 -16.46
CA VAL A 20 -21.28 14.63 -17.73
C VAL A 20 -21.98 15.50 -18.77
N LEU A 21 -21.37 16.64 -19.07
CA LEU A 21 -21.83 17.59 -20.08
C LEU A 21 -21.19 17.30 -21.43
N GLY A 22 -22.00 17.38 -22.48
CA GLY A 22 -21.59 17.14 -23.86
C GLY A 22 -22.24 15.89 -24.46
N ASP A 23 -22.39 15.94 -25.78
CA ASP A 23 -22.94 14.87 -26.59
C ASP A 23 -21.86 14.30 -27.51
N GLY A 24 -21.99 13.03 -27.89
CA GLY A 24 -21.12 12.38 -28.86
C GLY A 24 -19.93 11.61 -28.28
N ASP A 25 -18.96 11.33 -29.16
CA ASP A 25 -17.89 10.34 -28.95
C ASP A 25 -16.93 10.68 -27.80
N ALA A 26 -16.81 11.96 -27.43
CA ALA A 26 -15.92 12.42 -26.37
C ALA A 26 -16.52 12.26 -24.96
N ALA A 27 -17.83 12.42 -24.80
CA ALA A 27 -18.54 12.32 -23.52
C ALA A 27 -18.75 10.85 -23.10
N GLU A 28 -19.05 10.00 -24.08
CA GLU A 28 -19.48 8.63 -23.87
C GLU A 28 -18.44 7.74 -23.12
N PRO A 29 -17.12 7.82 -23.37
CA PRO A 29 -16.12 7.16 -22.54
C PRO A 29 -16.14 7.59 -21.06
N LYS A 30 -16.51 8.84 -20.75
CA LYS A 30 -16.62 9.34 -19.37
C LYS A 30 -17.88 8.81 -18.71
N ARG A 31 -19.01 8.75 -19.44
CA ARG A 31 -20.25 8.14 -18.96
C ARG A 31 -20.02 6.69 -18.52
N ARG A 32 -19.43 5.88 -19.41
CA ARG A 32 -19.08 4.47 -19.07
C ARG A 32 -18.15 4.33 -17.88
N LEU A 33 -17.17 5.24 -17.72
CA LEU A 33 -16.27 5.20 -16.57
C LEU A 33 -17.02 5.45 -15.25
N VAL A 34 -17.92 6.43 -15.23
CA VAL A 34 -18.77 6.75 -14.08
C VAL A 34 -19.68 5.57 -13.73
N GLU A 35 -20.39 5.03 -14.72
CA GLU A 35 -21.31 3.91 -14.54
C GLU A 35 -20.59 2.65 -14.06
N ARG A 36 -19.41 2.34 -14.63
CA ARG A 36 -18.59 1.19 -14.21
C ARG A 36 -18.13 1.31 -12.75
N ALA A 37 -17.94 2.52 -12.24
CA ALA A 37 -17.65 2.78 -10.83
C ALA A 37 -18.91 2.88 -9.94
N GLY A 38 -20.09 2.58 -10.49
CA GLY A 38 -21.38 2.59 -9.82
C GLY A 38 -22.01 3.98 -9.66
N GLY A 39 -21.46 5.01 -10.31
CA GLY A 39 -22.02 6.36 -10.30
C GLY A 39 -23.23 6.50 -11.21
N ILE A 40 -24.06 7.51 -10.93
CA ILE A 40 -25.25 7.86 -11.70
C ILE A 40 -24.90 9.06 -12.57
N VAL A 41 -24.95 8.90 -13.89
CA VAL A 41 -24.68 10.00 -14.83
C VAL A 41 -25.90 10.92 -14.93
N ILE A 42 -25.68 12.22 -14.83
CA ILE A 42 -26.64 13.25 -15.22
C ILE A 42 -26.00 14.21 -16.22
N ASP A 43 -26.80 14.81 -17.10
CA ASP A 43 -26.37 15.73 -18.17
C ASP A 43 -27.02 17.11 -18.07
N ASP A 44 -27.87 17.35 -17.06
CA ASP A 44 -28.48 18.63 -16.77
C ASP A 44 -27.63 19.41 -15.76
N GLN A 45 -27.06 20.53 -16.21
CA GLN A 45 -26.24 21.40 -15.38
C GLN A 45 -27.00 22.01 -14.19
N GLN A 46 -28.23 22.48 -14.40
CA GLN A 46 -28.99 23.15 -13.35
C GLN A 46 -29.36 22.15 -12.26
N ARG A 47 -29.86 20.98 -12.66
CA ARG A 47 -30.14 19.87 -11.75
C ARG A 47 -28.89 19.46 -10.97
N ALA A 48 -27.73 19.38 -11.61
CA ALA A 48 -26.48 19.03 -10.94
C ALA A 48 -26.09 20.03 -9.85
N ILE A 49 -26.30 21.33 -10.11
CA ILE A 49 -26.06 22.40 -9.13
C ILE A 49 -27.03 22.28 -7.97
N ASP A 50 -28.33 22.10 -8.26
CA ASP A 50 -29.39 22.02 -7.25
C ASP A 50 -29.24 20.79 -6.34
N GLU A 51 -28.81 19.66 -6.89
CA GLU A 51 -28.52 18.42 -6.15
C GLU A 51 -27.14 18.42 -5.46
N GLY A 52 -26.32 19.46 -5.68
CA GLY A 52 -25.02 19.59 -5.04
C GLY A 52 -23.97 18.57 -5.49
N VAL A 53 -24.01 18.17 -6.77
CA VAL A 53 -23.02 17.27 -7.38
C VAL A 53 -21.59 17.78 -7.17
N ARG A 54 -20.62 16.87 -7.04
CA ARG A 54 -19.22 17.21 -6.68
C ARG A 54 -18.20 17.02 -7.80
N LEU A 55 -18.52 16.20 -8.80
CA LEU A 55 -17.64 15.87 -9.92
C LEU A 55 -18.36 16.14 -11.23
N ALA A 56 -17.65 16.77 -12.16
CA ALA A 56 -18.16 17.04 -13.49
C ALA A 56 -17.13 16.71 -14.58
N PHE A 57 -17.60 16.10 -15.66
CA PHE A 57 -16.89 15.97 -16.92
C PHE A 57 -17.52 16.89 -17.96
N ILE A 58 -16.69 17.59 -18.74
CA ILE A 58 -17.15 18.48 -19.81
C ILE A 58 -16.49 18.05 -21.11
N ALA A 59 -17.31 17.81 -22.13
CA ALA A 59 -16.90 17.31 -23.44
C ALA A 59 -17.67 18.00 -24.57
N PHE A 60 -17.69 19.34 -24.59
CA PHE A 60 -18.24 20.10 -25.72
C PHE A 60 -17.19 20.30 -26.81
N ASP A 61 -17.61 20.35 -28.07
CA ASP A 61 -16.73 20.68 -29.19
C ASP A 61 -16.26 22.15 -29.17
N ASP A 62 -17.14 23.06 -28.72
CA ASP A 62 -16.81 24.48 -28.62
C ASP A 62 -15.94 24.77 -27.39
N ALA A 63 -14.75 25.34 -27.64
CA ALA A 63 -13.78 25.70 -26.60
C ALA A 63 -14.35 26.72 -25.62
N LYS A 64 -15.12 27.70 -26.13
CA LYS A 64 -15.68 28.76 -25.30
C LYS A 64 -16.79 28.23 -24.38
N ALA A 65 -17.64 27.35 -24.89
CA ALA A 65 -18.62 26.62 -24.10
C ALA A 65 -17.96 25.80 -22.98
N CYS A 66 -16.86 25.10 -23.29
CA CYS A 66 -16.06 24.38 -22.28
C CYS A 66 -15.56 25.30 -21.16
N GLU A 67 -14.97 26.45 -21.50
CA GLU A 67 -14.48 27.43 -20.52
C GLU A 67 -15.59 27.98 -19.62
N VAL A 68 -16.71 28.39 -20.22
CA VAL A 68 -17.87 28.93 -19.50
C VAL A 68 -18.45 27.89 -18.54
N ALA A 69 -18.64 26.65 -19.01
CA ALA A 69 -19.14 25.57 -18.17
C ALA A 69 -18.16 25.24 -17.02
N ALA A 70 -16.85 25.18 -17.30
CA ALA A 70 -15.84 24.93 -16.27
C ALA A 70 -15.82 26.03 -15.18
N ILE A 71 -15.99 27.29 -15.55
CA ILE A 71 -16.09 28.40 -14.58
C ILE A 71 -17.36 28.25 -13.73
N ASN A 72 -18.53 28.06 -14.36
CA ASN A 72 -19.81 27.96 -13.67
C ASN A 72 -19.84 26.80 -12.67
N LEU A 73 -19.34 25.63 -13.08
CA LEU A 73 -19.33 24.42 -12.25
C LEU A 73 -18.34 24.53 -11.08
N ARG A 74 -17.19 25.18 -11.28
CA ARG A 74 -16.26 25.48 -10.18
C ARG A 74 -16.87 26.47 -9.18
N CYS A 75 -17.57 27.50 -9.65
CA CYS A 75 -18.31 28.40 -8.77
C CYS A 75 -19.42 27.69 -7.96
N ALA A 76 -19.98 26.59 -8.50
CA ALA A 76 -20.92 25.72 -7.80
C ALA A 76 -20.25 24.70 -6.85
N GLY A 77 -18.92 24.69 -6.74
CA GLY A 77 -18.17 23.81 -5.84
C GLY A 77 -17.85 22.43 -6.40
N MET A 78 -17.96 22.23 -7.73
CA MET A 78 -17.59 20.97 -8.38
C MET A 78 -16.11 20.96 -8.76
N LEU A 79 -15.49 19.78 -8.71
CA LEU A 79 -14.23 19.52 -9.43
C LEU A 79 -14.54 19.17 -10.88
N VAL A 80 -13.80 19.77 -11.81
CA VAL A 80 -14.06 19.68 -13.24
C VAL A 80 -12.93 18.92 -13.97
N ASN A 81 -13.30 18.04 -14.90
CA ASN A 81 -12.40 17.48 -15.90
C ASN A 81 -12.93 17.80 -17.30
N VAL A 82 -12.18 18.62 -18.05
CA VAL A 82 -12.53 19.00 -19.42
C VAL A 82 -11.72 18.16 -20.40
N VAL A 83 -12.41 17.48 -21.32
CA VAL A 83 -11.77 16.62 -22.33
C VAL A 83 -10.85 17.46 -23.22
N ASP A 84 -9.64 16.94 -23.47
CA ASP A 84 -8.59 17.56 -24.29
C ASP A 84 -8.16 18.98 -23.88
N ARG A 85 -8.53 19.43 -22.67
CA ARG A 85 -8.21 20.76 -22.14
C ARG A 85 -7.63 20.64 -20.71
N PRO A 86 -6.37 20.19 -20.56
CA PRO A 86 -5.76 19.97 -19.25
C PRO A 86 -5.72 21.23 -18.38
N ASP A 87 -5.54 22.42 -18.96
CA ASP A 87 -5.49 23.70 -18.23
C ASP A 87 -6.82 24.09 -17.56
N LEU A 88 -7.93 23.45 -17.98
CA LEU A 88 -9.26 23.64 -17.39
C LEU A 88 -9.64 22.55 -16.38
N CYS A 89 -8.76 21.56 -16.16
CA CYS A 89 -9.03 20.42 -15.29
C CYS A 89 -8.53 20.64 -13.86
N ASP A 90 -9.35 20.30 -12.87
CA ASP A 90 -8.95 20.19 -11.46
C ASP A 90 -8.41 18.78 -11.14
N PHE A 91 -8.78 17.78 -11.94
CA PHE A 91 -8.31 16.40 -11.83
C PHE A 91 -8.14 15.74 -13.20
N THR A 92 -7.40 14.63 -13.26
CA THR A 92 -7.19 13.87 -14.48
C THR A 92 -7.72 12.43 -14.33
N THR A 93 -8.15 11.84 -15.43
CA THR A 93 -8.50 10.40 -15.47
C THR A 93 -7.26 9.59 -15.82
N PRO A 94 -6.74 8.75 -14.91
CA PRO A 94 -5.54 7.96 -15.16
C PRO A 94 -5.81 6.79 -16.13
N SER A 95 -4.75 6.10 -16.55
CA SER A 95 -4.89 4.77 -17.16
C SER A 95 -5.16 3.76 -16.05
N ILE A 96 -6.32 3.10 -16.07
CA ILE A 96 -6.78 2.22 -15.00
C ILE A 96 -6.62 0.76 -15.42
N LEU A 97 -5.88 -0.02 -14.62
CA LEU A 97 -5.89 -1.47 -14.62
C LEU A 97 -6.83 -1.94 -13.52
N ASP A 98 -7.72 -2.86 -13.89
CA ASP A 98 -8.78 -3.36 -13.03
C ASP A 98 -8.64 -4.87 -12.81
N ARG A 99 -8.53 -5.26 -11.54
CA ARG A 99 -8.53 -6.63 -11.01
C ARG A 99 -9.37 -6.64 -9.72
N ASP A 100 -10.60 -6.14 -9.81
CA ASP A 100 -11.54 -5.96 -8.69
C ASP A 100 -11.36 -7.01 -7.56
N PRO A 101 -11.12 -6.59 -6.30
CA PRO A 101 -11.10 -5.21 -5.80
C PRO A 101 -9.76 -4.47 -5.94
N VAL A 102 -8.77 -5.04 -6.64
CA VAL A 102 -7.46 -4.40 -6.81
C VAL A 102 -7.47 -3.46 -8.01
N LEU A 103 -7.29 -2.17 -7.75
CA LEU A 103 -7.22 -1.13 -8.77
C LEU A 103 -5.83 -0.51 -8.82
N ILE A 104 -5.29 -0.33 -10.03
CA ILE A 104 -4.02 0.37 -10.26
C ILE A 104 -4.26 1.51 -11.22
N ALA A 105 -3.92 2.72 -10.78
CA ALA A 105 -3.98 3.93 -11.59
C ALA A 105 -2.57 4.36 -12.01
N VAL A 106 -2.35 4.48 -13.31
CA VAL A 106 -1.10 4.98 -13.89
C VAL A 106 -1.34 6.37 -14.47
N ALA A 107 -0.63 7.36 -13.93
CA ALA A 107 -0.68 8.74 -14.38
C ALA A 107 0.73 9.29 -14.64
N THR A 108 0.83 10.24 -15.57
CA THR A 108 2.09 10.92 -15.93
C THR A 108 2.05 12.42 -15.65
N GLY A 109 1.06 12.89 -14.88
CA GLY A 109 0.86 14.32 -14.63
C GLY A 109 0.60 15.12 -15.91
N GLY A 110 0.02 14.50 -16.95
CA GLY A 110 -0.19 15.11 -18.26
C GLY A 110 0.98 14.98 -19.25
N ALA A 111 2.16 14.51 -18.82
CA ALA A 111 3.35 14.46 -19.69
C ALA A 111 3.21 13.51 -20.89
N SER A 112 2.53 12.36 -20.71
CA SER A 112 2.27 11.44 -21.83
C SER A 112 1.18 10.43 -21.49
N ALA A 113 0.03 10.54 -22.17
CA ALA A 113 -1.04 9.54 -22.10
C ALA A 113 -0.60 8.20 -22.73
N GLY A 114 0.22 8.25 -23.78
CA GLY A 114 0.77 7.07 -24.45
C GLY A 114 1.67 6.24 -23.51
N LEU A 115 2.55 6.90 -22.74
CA LEU A 115 3.39 6.23 -21.75
C LEU A 115 2.53 5.57 -20.66
N ALA A 116 1.56 6.28 -20.10
CA ALA A 116 0.64 5.74 -19.10
C ALA A 116 -0.09 4.47 -19.61
N LYS A 117 -0.59 4.53 -20.85
CA LYS A 117 -1.23 3.39 -21.53
C LYS A 117 -0.28 2.19 -21.68
N HIS A 118 0.94 2.40 -22.15
CA HIS A 118 1.90 1.30 -22.36
C HIS A 118 2.40 0.69 -21.05
N LEU A 119 2.56 1.49 -19.99
CA LEU A 119 2.85 0.98 -18.64
C LEU A 119 1.70 0.13 -18.11
N ARG A 120 0.45 0.63 -18.19
CA ARG A 120 -0.75 -0.13 -17.82
C ARG A 120 -0.82 -1.47 -18.56
N LEU A 121 -0.62 -1.50 -19.89
CA LEU A 121 -0.63 -2.73 -20.70
C LEU A 121 0.49 -3.72 -20.36
N ARG A 122 1.63 -3.24 -19.83
CA ARG A 122 2.69 -4.11 -19.32
C ARG A 122 2.30 -4.69 -17.97
N LEU A 123 1.83 -3.88 -17.04
CA LEU A 123 1.33 -4.33 -15.73
C LEU A 123 0.18 -5.33 -15.89
N GLU A 124 -0.71 -5.12 -16.85
CA GLU A 124 -1.85 -6.00 -17.13
C GLU A 124 -1.44 -7.42 -17.54
N ARG A 125 -0.26 -7.55 -18.19
CA ARG A 125 0.31 -8.86 -18.54
C ARG A 125 1.06 -9.51 -17.40
N LEU A 126 1.60 -8.72 -16.48
CA LEU A 126 2.36 -9.20 -15.33
C LEU A 126 1.44 -9.65 -14.19
N LEU A 127 0.32 -8.95 -13.99
CA LEU A 127 -0.58 -9.17 -12.87
C LEU A 127 -1.65 -10.21 -13.22
N PRO A 128 -1.73 -11.34 -12.46
CA PRO A 128 -2.73 -12.38 -12.67
C PRO A 128 -4.16 -11.85 -12.57
N GLN A 129 -5.09 -12.53 -13.25
CA GLN A 129 -6.53 -12.26 -13.11
C GLN A 129 -7.07 -12.66 -11.73
N SER A 130 -6.45 -13.66 -11.09
CA SER A 130 -6.83 -14.17 -9.76
C SER A 130 -6.49 -13.22 -8.60
N LEU A 131 -5.83 -12.09 -8.86
CA LEU A 131 -5.48 -11.11 -7.84
C LEU A 131 -6.71 -10.57 -7.08
N GLY A 132 -7.83 -10.42 -7.80
CA GLY A 132 -9.12 -10.06 -7.20
C GLY A 132 -9.62 -11.10 -6.20
N GLU A 133 -9.54 -12.37 -6.57
CA GLU A 133 -9.92 -13.49 -5.72
C GLU A 133 -9.03 -13.60 -4.47
N LEU A 134 -7.71 -13.42 -4.63
CA LEU A 134 -6.77 -13.38 -3.50
C LEU A 134 -7.16 -12.29 -2.50
N ALA A 135 -7.45 -11.08 -2.98
CA ALA A 135 -7.88 -9.97 -2.12
C ALA A 135 -9.22 -10.27 -1.41
N ALA A 136 -10.19 -10.85 -2.12
CA ALA A 136 -11.48 -11.23 -1.54
C ALA A 136 -11.33 -12.31 -0.46
N ARG A 137 -10.50 -13.33 -0.69
CA ARG A 137 -10.22 -14.40 0.28
C ARG A 137 -9.48 -13.88 1.51
N LEU A 138 -8.47 -13.01 1.32
CA LEU A 138 -7.78 -12.35 2.44
C LEU A 138 -8.72 -11.47 3.27
N PHE A 139 -9.66 -10.77 2.63
CA PHE A 139 -10.70 -10.01 3.33
C PHE A 139 -11.62 -10.92 4.15
N ALA A 140 -12.09 -12.04 3.57
CA ALA A 140 -12.90 -13.02 4.29
C ALA A 140 -12.14 -13.68 5.46
N ALA A 141 -10.84 -13.90 5.29
CA ALA A 141 -9.95 -14.48 6.28
C ALA A 141 -9.58 -13.56 7.46
N ARG A 142 -9.93 -12.27 7.40
CA ARG A 142 -9.49 -11.26 8.39
C ARG A 142 -9.78 -11.65 9.85
N ASP A 143 -10.94 -12.27 10.09
CA ASP A 143 -11.38 -12.60 11.45
C ASP A 143 -10.69 -13.90 11.94
N ALA A 144 -10.44 -14.85 11.04
CA ALA A 144 -9.60 -16.01 11.31
C ALA A 144 -8.15 -15.59 11.59
N LEU A 145 -7.59 -14.65 10.80
CA LEU A 145 -6.26 -14.09 11.02
C LEU A 145 -6.12 -13.38 12.37
N ARG A 146 -7.15 -12.64 12.79
CA ARG A 146 -7.17 -11.99 14.11
C ARG A 146 -7.26 -13.00 15.25
N SER A 147 -7.86 -14.16 15.01
CA SER A 147 -7.98 -15.23 15.99
C SER A 147 -6.69 -16.04 16.09
N ALA A 148 -6.05 -16.35 14.96
CA ALA A 148 -4.76 -17.06 14.90
C ALA A 148 -3.59 -16.20 15.41
N TYR A 149 -3.59 -14.90 15.10
CA TYR A 149 -2.56 -13.95 15.52
C TYR A 149 -3.15 -12.85 16.39
N SER A 150 -3.08 -13.03 17.71
CA SER A 150 -3.54 -12.05 18.70
C SER A 150 -2.71 -10.76 18.68
N ASP A 151 -1.40 -10.87 18.44
CA ASP A 151 -0.50 -9.73 18.27
C ASP A 151 -0.59 -9.12 16.86
N ALA A 152 -0.78 -7.81 16.77
CA ALA A 152 -0.87 -7.10 15.50
C ALA A 152 0.46 -7.10 14.72
N GLY A 153 1.60 -7.13 15.42
CA GLY A 153 2.92 -7.23 14.80
C GLY A 153 3.15 -8.59 14.14
N GLN A 154 2.85 -9.69 14.86
CA GLN A 154 2.91 -11.05 14.33
C GLN A 154 2.02 -11.21 13.09
N ARG A 155 0.77 -10.74 13.15
CA ARG A 155 -0.15 -10.79 12.01
C ARG A 155 0.40 -10.07 10.79
N ARG A 156 0.98 -8.87 10.97
CA ARG A 156 1.60 -8.11 9.88
C ARG A 156 2.77 -8.87 9.27
N ARG A 157 3.67 -9.42 10.08
CA ARG A 157 4.83 -10.20 9.59
C ARG A 157 4.42 -11.47 8.86
N ALA A 158 3.41 -12.18 9.35
CA ALA A 158 2.88 -13.36 8.67
C ALA A 158 2.33 -13.01 7.28
N LEU A 159 1.55 -11.92 7.19
CA LEU A 159 1.04 -11.41 5.91
C LEU A 159 2.17 -10.93 4.99
N ASP A 160 3.12 -10.16 5.50
CA ASP A 160 4.26 -9.64 4.72
C ASP A 160 5.11 -10.80 4.16
N ALA A 161 5.35 -11.85 4.96
CA ALA A 161 6.07 -13.04 4.51
C ALA A 161 5.28 -13.86 3.49
N ALA A 162 3.96 -13.96 3.66
CA ALA A 162 3.11 -14.69 2.73
C ALA A 162 2.98 -13.97 1.36
N LEU A 163 2.85 -12.65 1.38
CA LEU A 163 2.65 -11.80 0.19
C LEU A 163 3.95 -11.34 -0.47
N GLY A 164 5.09 -11.59 0.17
CA GLY A 164 6.42 -11.31 -0.40
C GLY A 164 6.71 -12.15 -1.65
N GLU A 165 7.73 -11.73 -2.41
CA GLU A 165 8.20 -12.47 -3.59
C GLU A 165 8.59 -13.90 -3.22
N GLY A 166 7.99 -14.90 -3.89
CA GLY A 166 8.17 -16.31 -3.59
C GLY A 166 7.46 -16.81 -2.31
N GLY A 167 6.69 -15.94 -1.65
CA GLY A 167 5.87 -16.28 -0.49
C GLY A 167 4.69 -17.18 -0.82
N ALA A 168 4.09 -17.78 0.21
CA ALA A 168 3.00 -18.73 0.05
C ALA A 168 1.77 -18.16 -0.69
N LEU A 169 1.56 -16.85 -0.61
CA LEU A 169 0.46 -16.09 -1.21
C LEU A 169 0.97 -15.00 -2.16
N ASP A 170 2.12 -15.19 -2.80
CA ASP A 170 2.69 -14.22 -3.75
C ASP A 170 1.62 -13.72 -4.75
N PRO A 171 1.32 -12.41 -4.80
CA PRO A 171 0.31 -11.85 -5.69
C PRO A 171 0.54 -12.10 -7.19
N PHE A 172 1.76 -12.45 -7.60
CA PHE A 172 2.12 -12.74 -8.99
C PHE A 172 1.97 -14.22 -9.35
N ASP A 173 1.77 -15.12 -8.38
CA ASP A 173 1.39 -16.51 -8.65
C ASP A 173 -0.14 -16.60 -8.84
N PRO A 174 -0.62 -17.06 -10.01
CA PRO A 174 -2.05 -17.22 -10.28
C PRO A 174 -2.79 -18.10 -9.27
N ASN A 175 -2.11 -19.06 -8.62
CA ASN A 175 -2.72 -20.03 -7.72
C ASN A 175 -2.69 -19.59 -6.24
N SER A 176 -2.17 -18.40 -5.92
CA SER A 176 -2.06 -17.91 -4.54
C SER A 176 -3.39 -17.82 -3.81
N ALA A 177 -4.46 -17.47 -4.52
CA ALA A 177 -5.80 -17.36 -3.93
C ALA A 177 -6.27 -18.70 -3.30
N GLU A 178 -5.97 -19.82 -3.95
CA GLU A 178 -6.40 -21.16 -3.49
C GLU A 178 -5.71 -21.60 -2.20
N ARG A 179 -4.52 -21.03 -1.92
CA ARG A 179 -3.68 -21.41 -0.77
C ARG A 179 -3.99 -20.62 0.49
N VAL A 180 -4.88 -19.63 0.45
CA VAL A 180 -5.21 -18.78 1.61
C VAL A 180 -5.67 -19.63 2.81
N ASP A 181 -6.59 -20.57 2.60
CA ASP A 181 -7.13 -21.41 3.68
C ASP A 181 -6.05 -22.36 4.26
N GLN A 182 -5.22 -22.94 3.39
CA GLN A 182 -4.11 -23.80 3.81
C GLN A 182 -3.05 -23.02 4.59
N TRP A 183 -2.70 -21.83 4.13
CA TRP A 183 -1.75 -20.95 4.79
C TRP A 183 -2.25 -20.55 6.18
N LEU A 184 -3.54 -20.23 6.32
CA LEU A 184 -4.17 -19.93 7.62
C LEU A 184 -4.19 -21.13 8.55
N ALA A 185 -4.47 -22.32 8.05
CA ALA A 185 -4.41 -23.55 8.84
C ALA A 185 -2.98 -23.86 9.33
N GLY A 186 -1.97 -23.44 8.55
CA GLY A 186 -0.56 -23.46 8.94
C GLY A 186 -0.13 -22.31 9.84
N ALA A 187 -1.03 -21.40 10.24
CA ALA A 187 -0.69 -20.27 11.10
C ALA A 187 -0.16 -20.69 12.49
N ASP A 188 -0.55 -21.89 12.96
CA ASP A 188 -0.04 -22.50 14.20
C ASP A 188 1.43 -22.93 14.10
N SER A 189 1.96 -23.13 12.89
CA SER A 189 3.42 -23.29 12.69
C SER A 189 4.09 -21.92 12.63
N VAL A 190 3.94 -21.13 13.70
CA VAL A 190 4.84 -20.01 13.96
C VAL A 190 6.22 -20.62 14.18
N GLU A 191 7.01 -20.72 13.11
CA GLU A 191 8.42 -21.05 13.21
C GLU A 191 9.08 -20.07 14.19
N ALA A 192 9.83 -20.66 15.12
CA ALA A 192 10.23 -20.05 16.37
C ALA A 192 10.88 -18.67 16.21
N ASP A 193 10.59 -17.77 17.17
CA ASP A 193 11.30 -16.51 17.37
C ASP A 193 12.81 -16.69 17.13
N ARG A 194 13.34 -16.06 16.07
CA ARG A 194 14.75 -16.16 15.71
C ARG A 194 15.57 -15.17 16.55
N THR A 195 16.11 -15.65 17.66
CA THR A 195 17.05 -14.85 18.45
C THR A 195 18.42 -14.82 17.76
N VAL A 196 18.96 -13.62 17.48
CA VAL A 196 20.28 -13.45 16.89
C VAL A 196 21.14 -12.55 17.78
N VAL A 197 22.18 -13.12 18.37
CA VAL A 197 23.16 -12.34 19.13
C VAL A 197 24.15 -11.69 18.17
N LEU A 198 24.25 -10.35 18.22
CA LEU A 198 25.22 -9.57 17.47
C LEU A 198 26.34 -9.12 18.42
N SER A 199 27.54 -9.67 18.24
CA SER A 199 28.73 -9.11 18.90
C SER A 199 29.15 -7.85 18.15
N LEU A 200 29.19 -6.73 18.85
CA LEU A 200 29.69 -5.47 18.30
C LEU A 200 31.23 -5.49 18.40
N ALA A 201 31.90 -5.27 17.27
CA ALA A 201 33.36 -5.16 17.24
C ALA A 201 33.84 -3.76 17.66
N SER A 202 32.97 -2.75 17.54
CA SER A 202 33.26 -1.34 17.74
C SER A 202 32.00 -0.59 18.21
N THR A 203 32.20 0.60 18.75
CA THR A 203 31.13 1.55 19.10
C THR A 203 30.71 2.44 17.92
N ASP A 204 31.43 2.38 16.80
CA ASP A 204 31.11 3.12 15.58
C ASP A 204 29.98 2.41 14.80
N PRO A 205 28.86 3.09 14.46
CA PRO A 205 27.83 2.51 13.63
C PRO A 205 28.28 2.11 12.22
N ASP A 206 29.35 2.69 11.68
CA ASP A 206 29.85 2.39 10.34
C ASP A 206 30.68 1.09 10.30
N ASP A 207 31.10 0.58 11.47
CA ASP A 207 31.75 -0.73 11.63
C ASP A 207 30.76 -1.91 11.66
N LEU A 208 29.45 -1.63 11.59
CA LEU A 208 28.44 -2.68 11.42
C LEU A 208 28.63 -3.35 10.05
N THR A 209 28.79 -4.68 10.05
CA THR A 209 28.73 -5.43 8.80
C THR A 209 27.38 -5.22 8.12
N LEU A 210 27.34 -5.34 6.79
CA LEU A 210 26.09 -5.27 6.01
C LEU A 210 25.02 -6.23 6.56
N LYS A 211 25.44 -7.41 7.02
CA LYS A 211 24.56 -8.39 7.66
C LYS A 211 24.01 -7.86 8.99
N GLN A 212 24.84 -7.29 9.87
CA GLN A 212 24.39 -6.74 11.15
C GLN A 212 23.46 -5.55 10.98
N ALA A 213 23.78 -4.61 10.09
CA ALA A 213 22.93 -3.45 9.79
C ALA A 213 21.57 -3.89 9.25
N ARG A 214 21.56 -4.85 8.32
CA ARG A 214 20.32 -5.44 7.78
C ARG A 214 19.47 -6.09 8.88
N LEU A 215 20.08 -6.97 9.69
CA LEU A 215 19.39 -7.65 10.79
C LEU A 215 18.86 -6.65 11.82
N LEU A 216 19.61 -5.60 12.15
CA LEU A 216 19.18 -4.56 13.07
C LEU A 216 18.00 -3.74 12.51
N GLY A 217 18.00 -3.47 11.20
CA GLY A 217 16.91 -2.82 10.48
C GLY A 217 15.67 -3.70 10.28
N GLU A 218 15.76 -5.02 10.48
CA GLU A 218 14.64 -5.96 10.41
C GLU A 218 14.05 -6.27 11.80
N ALA A 219 14.71 -5.85 12.89
CA ALA A 219 14.37 -6.23 14.25
C ALA A 219 13.08 -5.58 14.77
N ASP A 220 12.18 -6.41 15.33
CA ASP A 220 11.02 -5.94 16.09
C ASP A 220 11.38 -5.61 17.55
N THR A 221 12.39 -6.30 18.11
CA THR A 221 12.84 -6.06 19.48
C THR A 221 14.36 -6.11 19.59
N VAL A 222 14.92 -5.05 20.14
CA VAL A 222 16.36 -4.91 20.36
C VAL A 222 16.63 -4.92 21.86
N CYS A 223 17.34 -5.96 22.34
CA CYS A 223 17.76 -6.12 23.72
C CYS A 223 19.25 -5.75 23.83
N THR A 224 19.57 -4.72 24.61
CA THR A 224 20.93 -4.18 24.68
C THR A 224 21.52 -4.30 26.06
N ASP A 225 22.85 -4.41 26.14
CA ASP A 225 23.58 -4.01 27.33
C ASP A 225 23.50 -2.47 27.50
N ALA A 226 23.73 -1.97 28.71
CA ALA A 226 23.74 -0.55 29.03
C ALA A 226 24.83 0.24 28.28
N ASN A 227 25.88 -0.45 27.83
CA ASN A 227 27.04 0.15 27.18
C ASN A 227 26.93 0.26 25.65
N VAL A 228 25.79 -0.08 25.04
CA VAL A 228 25.61 0.04 23.58
C VAL A 228 25.32 1.50 23.18
N PRO A 229 26.10 2.10 22.26
CA PRO A 229 25.88 3.47 21.82
C PRO A 229 24.51 3.70 21.16
N ALA A 230 23.90 4.86 21.46
CA ALA A 230 22.64 5.28 20.85
C ALA A 230 22.73 5.42 19.31
N THR A 231 23.92 5.70 18.77
CA THR A 231 24.20 5.80 17.34
C THR A 231 24.03 4.46 16.61
N ILE A 232 24.42 3.34 17.24
CA ILE A 232 24.17 1.99 16.72
C ILE A 232 22.67 1.68 16.81
N LEU A 233 22.02 2.03 17.92
CA LEU A 233 20.58 1.79 18.11
C LEU A 233 19.70 2.59 17.14
N ALA A 234 20.18 3.74 16.66
CA ALA A 234 19.50 4.53 15.64
C ALA A 234 19.40 3.81 14.28
N ARG A 235 20.18 2.75 14.05
CA ARG A 235 20.10 1.92 12.84
C ARG A 235 18.96 0.89 12.89
N ALA A 236 18.37 0.65 14.05
CA ALA A 236 17.16 -0.15 14.16
C ALA A 236 15.94 0.61 13.62
N ARG A 237 14.86 -0.11 13.32
CA ARG A 237 13.60 0.53 12.92
C ARG A 237 13.12 1.52 13.98
N ALA A 238 12.52 2.62 13.54
CA ALA A 238 11.99 3.65 14.43
C ALA A 238 10.90 3.10 15.39
N ASP A 239 10.17 2.07 14.98
CA ASP A 239 9.11 1.42 15.74
C ASP A 239 9.55 0.15 16.51
N ALA A 240 10.85 -0.20 16.46
CA ALA A 240 11.37 -1.36 17.18
C ALA A 240 11.29 -1.15 18.70
N ARG A 241 10.79 -2.15 19.42
CA ARG A 241 10.77 -2.14 20.90
C ARG A 241 12.20 -2.24 21.42
N ARG A 242 12.61 -1.33 22.31
CA ARG A 242 13.95 -1.30 22.91
C ARG A 242 13.88 -1.72 24.37
N VAL A 243 14.71 -2.68 24.75
CA VAL A 243 14.80 -3.19 26.13
C VAL A 243 16.26 -3.16 26.56
N VAL A 244 16.55 -2.52 27.69
CA VAL A 244 17.87 -2.63 28.33
C VAL A 244 17.85 -3.88 29.19
N CYS A 245 18.77 -4.80 28.93
CA CYS A 245 18.82 -6.10 29.58
C CYS A 245 19.90 -6.07 30.66
N THR A 246 19.50 -6.01 31.93
CA THR A 246 20.36 -6.36 33.07
C THR A 246 20.37 -7.89 33.20
N ASN A 247 21.46 -8.50 33.67
CA ASN A 247 21.64 -9.97 33.69
C ASN A 247 20.48 -10.78 34.31
N THR A 248 19.58 -10.14 35.06
CA THR A 248 18.43 -10.74 35.76
C THR A 248 17.06 -10.46 35.11
N ASP A 249 16.92 -9.43 34.27
CA ASP A 249 15.62 -8.95 33.74
C ASP A 249 15.50 -9.08 32.22
N CYS A 250 16.22 -10.02 31.59
CA CYS A 250 16.03 -10.27 30.17
C CYS A 250 14.74 -11.07 29.94
N PRO A 251 13.70 -10.50 29.30
CA PRO A 251 12.41 -11.18 29.09
C PRO A 251 12.51 -12.40 28.14
N PHE A 252 13.70 -12.68 27.61
CA PHE A 252 13.99 -13.77 26.68
C PHE A 252 14.81 -14.92 27.32
N ALA A 253 15.13 -14.86 28.61
CA ALA A 253 15.96 -15.87 29.30
C ALA A 253 15.26 -17.22 29.58
N THR A 254 14.00 -17.40 29.18
CA THR A 254 13.25 -18.65 29.37
C THR A 254 13.26 -19.52 28.11
N GLY A 255 14.34 -20.31 27.92
CA GLY A 255 14.42 -21.31 26.85
C GLY A 255 15.84 -21.85 26.63
N ALA A 256 15.96 -23.15 26.30
CA ALA A 256 17.19 -23.96 26.38
C ALA A 256 18.40 -23.56 25.51
N SER A 257 18.35 -22.45 24.75
CA SER A 257 19.51 -21.87 24.05
C SER A 257 19.74 -20.38 24.30
N ASN A 258 19.01 -19.76 25.25
CA ASN A 258 19.02 -18.31 25.47
C ASN A 258 19.94 -17.93 26.64
N ARG A 259 21.17 -17.50 26.35
CA ARG A 259 21.97 -16.76 27.33
C ARG A 259 21.88 -15.28 27.03
N CYS A 260 21.55 -14.49 28.04
CA CYS A 260 21.85 -13.07 28.03
C CYS A 260 23.36 -12.89 27.81
N PRO A 261 23.79 -11.97 26.95
CA PRO A 261 25.21 -11.70 26.78
C PRO A 261 25.78 -11.29 28.15
N LYS A 262 26.89 -11.91 28.55
CA LYS A 262 27.58 -11.50 29.78
C LYS A 262 27.94 -10.02 29.64
N ALA A 263 27.75 -9.26 30.72
CA ALA A 263 28.06 -7.84 30.79
C ALA A 263 29.44 -7.55 30.17
N GLY A 264 29.48 -6.63 29.19
CA GLY A 264 30.73 -6.12 28.62
C GLY A 264 31.10 -6.58 27.20
N GLY A 265 30.18 -6.98 26.32
CA GLY A 265 30.61 -7.27 24.94
C GLY A 265 29.59 -7.50 23.82
N GLY A 266 28.29 -7.22 23.96
CA GLY A 266 27.37 -7.54 22.87
C GLY A 266 25.99 -6.91 22.89
N LEU A 267 25.37 -6.89 21.71
CA LEU A 267 24.01 -6.48 21.42
C LEU A 267 23.19 -7.74 21.10
N THR A 268 22.11 -8.03 21.83
CA THR A 268 21.23 -9.17 21.47
C THR A 268 20.03 -8.69 20.70
N VAL A 269 19.97 -9.04 19.42
CA VAL A 269 18.86 -8.64 18.55
C VAL A 269 17.89 -9.80 18.43
N VAL A 270 16.65 -9.58 18.84
CA VAL A 270 15.60 -10.59 18.66
C VAL A 270 14.87 -10.26 17.38
N LEU A 271 15.04 -11.12 16.38
CA LEU A 271 14.35 -11.02 15.11
C LEU A 271 13.15 -11.96 15.15
N ARG A 272 11.94 -11.44 15.05
CA ARG A 272 10.77 -12.31 14.88
C ARG A 272 10.52 -12.50 13.39
N GLN A 273 11.42 -13.21 12.72
CA GLN A 273 11.25 -13.55 11.31
C GLN A 273 10.87 -15.02 11.13
N PRO A 274 9.89 -15.35 10.25
CA PRO A 274 9.82 -16.70 9.71
C PRO A 274 11.10 -16.99 8.90
N PRO A 275 11.56 -18.24 8.83
CA PRO A 275 12.76 -18.60 8.10
C PRO A 275 12.57 -18.34 6.61
N GLN A 276 13.47 -17.52 6.06
CA GLN A 276 13.69 -17.45 4.62
C GLN A 276 14.34 -18.77 4.18
N ARG A 277 13.69 -19.49 3.27
CA ARG A 277 14.34 -20.52 2.44
C ARG A 277 14.99 -19.87 1.24
#